data_AF-A0A8J2JEX4-F1
#
_entry.id   AF-A0A8J2JEX4-F1
#
_cell.length_a   1.000
_cell.length_b   1.000
_cell.length_c   1.000
_cell.angle_alpha   90.00
_cell.angle_beta   90.00
_cell.angle_gamma   90.00
#
_symmetry.space_group_name_H-M   'P 1'
#
loop_
_entity.id
_entity.type
_entity.pdbx_description
1 polymer ?
#
loop_
_entity_poly.entity_id
_entity_poly.type
_entity_poly.pdbx_seq_one_letter_code
_entity_poly.pdbx_strand_id
1 'polypeptide(L)'
;MSMKELKSFTIQTAFVTNWDGNASIGVRSLFYSADPNPLTLWERNVPSGNLHTVSDTSIHCDVIELTAENASENFIAIPVQPFGNLHIKQPIFVMIVKNIHRWFTFEMTAPARDK
;
A
#
# COMPACT_ATOMS: atom_id res chain seq x y z
N MET A 1 -11.58 -29.96 -3.65
CA MET A 1 -10.20 -29.52 -3.34
C MET A 1 -10.03 -28.14 -3.97
N SER A 2 -10.37 -27.08 -3.22
CA SER A 2 -10.29 -25.71 -3.73
C SER A 2 -8.85 -25.24 -3.58
N MET A 3 -8.17 -24.96 -4.69
CA MET A 3 -6.84 -24.35 -4.70
C MET A 3 -6.98 -22.98 -4.02
N LYS A 4 -6.45 -22.85 -2.82
CA LYS A 4 -6.33 -21.55 -2.17
C LYS A 4 -5.18 -20.84 -2.86
N GLU A 5 -5.53 -20.04 -3.87
CA GLU A 5 -4.56 -19.27 -4.64
C GLU A 5 -3.94 -18.22 -3.73
N LEU A 6 -2.63 -18.32 -3.57
CA LEU A 6 -1.87 -17.36 -2.79
C LEU A 6 -1.98 -15.99 -3.46
N LYS A 7 -2.30 -14.98 -2.65
CA LYS A 7 -2.40 -13.58 -3.03
C LYS A 7 -1.23 -12.87 -2.39
N SER A 8 -0.39 -12.22 -3.19
CA SER A 8 0.78 -11.53 -2.64
C SER A 8 1.22 -10.39 -3.52
N PHE A 9 1.72 -9.36 -2.85
CA PHE A 9 2.21 -8.15 -3.49
C PHE A 9 3.34 -7.56 -2.65
N THR A 10 4.18 -6.81 -3.33
CA THR A 10 5.36 -6.17 -2.75
C THR A 10 5.23 -4.68 -3.01
N ILE A 11 5.12 -3.83 -1.97
CA ILE A 11 5.09 -2.36 -2.17
C ILE A 11 6.48 -1.80 -1.87
N GLN A 12 6.97 -0.95 -2.77
CA GLN A 12 8.22 -0.20 -2.59
C GLN A 12 7.96 1.26 -2.23
N THR A 13 7.00 1.91 -2.89
CA THR A 13 6.61 3.29 -2.59
C THR A 13 5.17 3.55 -3.04
N ALA A 14 4.42 4.25 -2.21
CA ALA A 14 3.15 4.85 -2.61
C ALA A 14 3.27 6.37 -2.51
N PHE A 15 3.10 7.09 -3.62
CA PHE A 15 3.20 8.54 -3.62
C PHE A 15 2.09 9.22 -4.43
N VAL A 16 1.75 10.45 -4.01
CA VAL A 16 0.70 11.24 -4.65
C VAL A 16 1.32 12.48 -5.28
N THR A 17 0.98 12.79 -6.54
CA THR A 17 1.55 13.91 -7.31
C THR A 17 0.47 14.86 -7.80
N ASN A 18 0.84 16.14 -8.02
CA ASN A 18 -0.04 17.14 -8.61
C ASN A 18 0.65 17.83 -9.81
N TRP A 19 -0.13 18.25 -10.82
CA TRP A 19 0.32 19.13 -11.90
C TRP A 19 -0.70 20.24 -12.15
N ASP A 20 -0.62 21.27 -11.34
CA ASP A 20 -1.44 22.47 -11.43
C ASP A 20 -0.64 23.64 -10.83
N GLY A 21 -0.49 24.70 -11.62
CA GLY A 21 0.43 25.80 -11.37
C GLY A 21 0.12 26.71 -10.18
N ASN A 22 -0.59 26.24 -9.14
CA ASN A 22 -0.83 27.04 -7.94
C ASN A 22 -0.87 26.19 -6.64
N ALA A 23 0.23 26.23 -5.90
CA ALA A 23 0.40 25.97 -4.46
C ALA A 23 -0.03 24.60 -3.87
N SER A 24 0.54 23.51 -4.39
CA SER A 24 1.48 22.65 -3.64
C SER A 24 2.12 21.65 -4.61
N ILE A 25 3.20 22.07 -5.26
CA ILE A 25 4.03 21.23 -6.12
C ILE A 25 4.76 20.24 -5.22
N GLY A 26 4.47 18.95 -5.32
CA GLY A 26 5.18 17.97 -4.51
C GLY A 26 4.70 16.54 -4.68
N VAL A 27 5.62 15.64 -4.41
CA VAL A 27 5.38 14.21 -4.25
C VAL A 27 5.24 13.95 -2.76
N ARG A 28 4.10 13.41 -2.32
CA ARG A 28 3.93 12.96 -0.92
C ARG A 28 4.00 11.45 -0.87
N SER A 29 5.04 10.91 -0.25
CA SER A 29 5.10 9.47 0.07
C SER A 29 4.18 9.14 1.25
N LEU A 30 3.35 8.10 1.10
CA LEU A 30 2.52 7.53 2.16
C LEU A 30 3.15 6.28 2.78
N PHE A 31 4.08 5.67 2.06
CA PHE A 31 4.74 4.44 2.43
C PHE A 31 6.08 4.35 1.69
N TYR A 32 7.14 4.02 2.43
CA TYR A 32 8.46 3.75 1.89
C TYR A 32 9.06 2.56 2.63
N SER A 33 9.35 1.47 1.92
CA SER A 33 9.72 0.19 2.53
C SER A 33 11.07 0.19 3.23
N ALA A 34 11.98 1.10 2.86
CA ALA A 34 13.30 1.22 3.50
C ALA A 34 13.28 2.11 4.76
N ASP A 35 12.13 2.66 5.15
CA ASP A 35 12.01 3.31 6.47
C ASP A 35 12.22 2.28 7.58
N PRO A 36 12.85 2.64 8.72
CA PRO A 36 13.05 1.71 9.83
C PRO A 36 11.75 1.12 10.39
N ASN A 37 10.64 1.86 10.28
CA ASN A 37 9.31 1.42 10.68
C ASN A 37 8.28 1.84 9.62
N PRO A 38 8.24 1.16 8.46
CA PRO A 38 7.51 1.63 7.28
C PRO A 38 5.98 1.56 7.46
N LEU A 39 5.53 0.76 8.43
CA LEU A 39 4.13 0.53 8.75
C LEU A 39 3.67 1.23 10.04
N THR A 40 4.43 2.21 10.57
CA THR A 40 4.04 2.91 11.82
C THR A 40 2.65 3.55 11.75
N LEU A 41 2.28 4.11 10.59
CA LEU A 41 0.97 4.74 10.38
C LEU A 41 -0.07 3.79 9.78
N TRP A 42 0.30 2.52 9.56
CA TRP A 42 -0.51 1.53 8.87
C TRP A 42 -1.05 0.50 9.86
N GLU A 43 -2.35 0.23 9.76
CA GLU A 43 -2.96 -0.92 10.41
C GLU A 43 -2.44 -2.20 9.76
N ARG A 44 -2.16 -3.21 10.59
CA ARG A 44 -1.67 -4.51 10.15
C ARG A 44 -2.66 -5.56 10.61
N ASN A 45 -3.54 -5.98 9.71
CA ASN A 45 -4.46 -7.08 9.97
C ASN A 45 -4.02 -8.28 9.14
N VAL A 46 -3.24 -9.19 9.73
CA VAL A 46 -2.65 -10.35 9.02
C VAL A 46 -2.78 -11.63 9.86
N PRO A 47 -4.02 -12.13 10.10
CA PRO A 47 -4.26 -13.29 10.96
C PRO A 47 -3.83 -14.63 10.36
N SER A 48 -3.76 -14.74 9.02
CA SER A 48 -3.49 -15.99 8.30
C SER A 48 -2.51 -15.80 7.14
N GLY A 49 -1.70 -14.74 7.19
CA GLY A 49 -0.69 -14.39 6.20
C GLY A 49 0.69 -14.16 6.83
N ASN A 50 1.67 -13.81 6.00
CA ASN A 50 2.99 -13.37 6.44
C ASN A 50 3.25 -11.95 5.94
N LEU A 51 3.70 -11.09 6.85
CA LEU A 51 4.06 -9.70 6.59
C LEU A 51 5.48 -9.47 7.10
N HIS A 52 6.41 -9.22 6.19
CA HIS A 52 7.82 -9.05 6.53
C HIS A 52 8.56 -8.25 5.47
N THR A 53 9.72 -7.72 5.86
CA THR A 53 10.66 -7.07 4.93
C THR A 53 11.51 -8.13 4.25
N VAL A 54 11.65 -8.03 2.93
CA VAL A 54 12.52 -8.89 2.11
C VAL A 54 13.43 -8.03 1.26
N SER A 55 14.67 -8.48 1.03
CA SER A 55 15.58 -7.81 0.10
C SER A 55 15.31 -8.28 -1.33
N ASP A 56 14.85 -7.38 -2.19
CA ASP A 56 14.58 -7.69 -3.59
C ASP A 56 15.85 -7.53 -4.44
N THR A 57 16.34 -8.64 -4.99
CA THR A 57 17.57 -8.68 -5.77
C THR A 57 17.48 -8.00 -7.12
N SER A 58 16.27 -7.82 -7.67
CA SER A 58 16.08 -7.21 -9.00
C SER A 58 16.22 -5.68 -8.94
N ILE A 59 15.94 -5.09 -7.78
CA ILE A 59 16.00 -3.64 -7.53
C ILE A 59 17.00 -3.25 -6.44
N HIS A 60 17.68 -4.23 -5.85
CA HIS A 60 18.66 -4.06 -4.76
C HIS A 60 18.13 -3.21 -3.59
N CYS A 61 16.87 -3.40 -3.23
CA CYS A 61 16.19 -2.63 -2.18
C CYS A 61 15.35 -3.54 -1.28
N ASP A 62 15.18 -3.13 -0.03
CA ASP A 62 14.25 -3.77 0.88
C ASP A 62 12.81 -3.35 0.58
N VAL A 63 11.91 -4.32 0.62
CA VAL A 63 10.50 -4.18 0.27
C VAL A 63 9.63 -4.89 1.30
N ILE A 64 8.39 -4.42 1.49
CA ILE A 64 7.43 -5.13 2.34
C ILE A 64 6.67 -6.13 1.49
N GLU A 65 6.77 -7.40 1.88
CA GLU A 65 6.02 -8.50 1.30
C GLU A 65 4.87 -8.90 2.21
N LEU A 66 3.65 -8.85 1.67
CA LEU A 66 2.46 -9.42 2.28
C LEU A 66 2.01 -10.63 1.44
N THR A 67 1.94 -11.80 2.06
CA THR A 67 1.43 -13.04 1.46
C THR A 67 0.28 -13.57 2.29
N ALA A 68 -0.82 -13.98 1.64
CA ALA A 68 -1.91 -14.66 2.32
C ALA A 68 -2.73 -15.51 1.34
N GLU A 69 -3.44 -16.51 1.86
CA GLU A 69 -4.46 -17.23 1.07
C GLU A 69 -5.72 -16.39 0.87
N ASN A 70 -6.09 -15.58 1.88
CA ASN A 70 -7.29 -14.75 1.85
C ASN A 70 -6.96 -13.26 1.98
N ALA A 71 -6.97 -12.53 0.86
CA ALA A 71 -6.67 -11.09 0.83
C ALA A 71 -7.77 -10.21 1.46
N SER A 72 -8.99 -10.70 1.67
CA SER A 72 -10.03 -9.90 2.34
C SER A 72 -9.82 -9.82 3.86
N GLU A 73 -9.11 -10.80 4.42
CA GLU A 73 -8.82 -10.88 5.85
C GLU A 73 -7.38 -10.49 6.20
N ASN A 74 -6.50 -10.40 5.20
CA ASN A 74 -5.09 -10.08 5.37
C ASN A 74 -4.71 -8.83 4.56
N PHE A 75 -4.57 -7.71 5.25
CA PHE A 75 -4.31 -6.41 4.63
C PHE A 75 -3.45 -5.50 5.51
N ILE A 76 -2.89 -4.49 4.85
CA ILE A 76 -2.42 -3.27 5.50
C ILE A 76 -3.31 -2.11 5.08
N ALA A 77 -3.70 -1.26 6.01
CA ALA A 77 -4.60 -0.14 5.74
C ALA A 77 -4.08 1.14 6.37
N ILE A 78 -4.37 2.27 5.74
CA ILE A 78 -4.04 3.60 6.26
C ILE A 78 -5.23 4.52 6.01
N PRO A 79 -5.60 5.41 6.96
CA PRO A 79 -4.99 5.58 8.28
C PRO A 79 -5.49 4.56 9.31
N VAL A 80 -4.68 4.28 10.34
CA VAL A 80 -5.10 3.47 11.49
C VAL A 80 -6.35 4.10 12.12
N GLN A 81 -7.34 3.32 12.55
CA GLN A 81 -8.46 3.92 13.29
C GLN A 81 -7.99 4.40 14.68
N PRO A 82 -8.45 5.58 15.16
CA PRO A 82 -9.52 6.43 14.63
C PRO A 82 -9.00 7.64 13.82
N PHE A 83 -7.80 7.58 13.25
CA PHE A 83 -7.07 8.73 12.68
C PHE A 83 -7.72 9.41 11.44
N GLY A 84 -9.02 9.23 11.19
CA GLY A 84 -9.82 10.01 10.25
C GLY A 84 -9.48 9.74 8.78
N ASN A 85 -9.50 10.78 7.95
CA ASN A 85 -9.11 10.72 6.53
C ASN A 85 -7.69 11.26 6.34
N LEU A 86 -6.97 10.81 5.30
CA LEU A 86 -5.61 11.29 5.01
C LEU A 86 -5.53 12.74 4.49
N HIS A 87 -6.67 13.36 4.18
CA HIS A 87 -6.77 14.72 3.62
C HIS A 87 -5.85 14.96 2.40
N ILE A 88 -5.65 13.92 1.59
CA ILE A 88 -4.89 13.97 0.35
C ILE A 88 -5.78 14.59 -0.73
N LYS A 89 -5.30 15.66 -1.35
CA LYS A 89 -6.03 16.39 -2.41
C LYS A 89 -5.47 16.13 -3.80
N GLN A 90 -4.29 15.52 -3.87
CA GLN A 90 -3.59 15.27 -5.12
C GLN A 90 -4.33 14.24 -5.99
N PRO A 91 -4.46 14.47 -7.30
CA PRO A 91 -5.33 13.67 -8.18
C PRO A 91 -4.71 12.33 -8.61
N ILE A 92 -3.38 12.17 -8.51
CA ILE A 92 -2.67 11.00 -9.02
C ILE A 92 -2.10 10.19 -7.87
N PHE A 93 -2.62 8.99 -7.66
CA PHE A 93 -2.04 8.00 -6.76
C PHE A 93 -1.14 7.03 -7.55
N VAL A 94 0.12 6.93 -7.13
CA VAL A 94 1.09 5.98 -7.70
C VAL A 94 1.46 4.95 -6.64
N MET A 95 1.34 3.67 -6.99
CA MET A 95 1.81 2.55 -6.18
C MET A 95 2.78 1.71 -7.01
N ILE A 96 3.98 1.47 -6.48
CA ILE A 96 4.96 0.58 -7.10
C ILE A 96 4.79 -0.81 -6.48
N VAL A 97 4.33 -1.76 -7.30
CA VAL A 97 4.08 -3.15 -6.89
C VAL A 97 4.86 -4.14 -7.74
N LYS A 98 5.53 -5.12 -7.12
CA LYS A 98 6.08 -6.28 -7.86
C LYS A 98 4.99 -7.30 -8.14
N ASN A 99 4.81 -7.65 -9.41
CA ASN A 99 3.99 -8.78 -9.80
C ASN A 99 4.74 -10.08 -9.55
N ILE A 100 4.20 -10.90 -8.64
CA ILE A 100 4.74 -12.23 -8.29
C ILE A 100 3.81 -13.36 -8.71
N HIS A 101 3.02 -13.11 -9.77
CA HIS A 101 2.08 -14.06 -10.37
C HIS A 101 1.03 -14.60 -9.39
N ARG A 102 0.55 -13.70 -8.52
CA ARG A 102 -0.46 -13.97 -7.49
C ARG A 102 -1.53 -12.90 -7.57
N TRP A 103 -2.74 -13.21 -7.12
CA TRP A 103 -3.80 -12.22 -7.12
C TRP A 103 -3.47 -11.08 -6.17
N PHE A 104 -3.75 -9.87 -6.62
CA PHE A 104 -3.54 -8.64 -5.88
C PHE A 104 -4.78 -7.78 -6.00
N THR A 105 -5.16 -7.15 -4.90
CA THR A 105 -6.27 -6.20 -4.82
C THR A 105 -5.86 -5.06 -3.91
N PHE A 106 -6.27 -3.84 -4.24
CA PHE A 106 -6.18 -2.69 -3.37
C PHE A 106 -7.51 -1.93 -3.40
N GLU A 107 -7.80 -1.20 -2.34
CA GLU A 107 -8.98 -0.35 -2.21
C GLU A 107 -8.55 1.07 -1.85
N MET A 108 -9.27 2.06 -2.38
CA MET A 108 -9.08 3.46 -2.04
C MET A 108 -10.44 4.13 -1.92
N THR A 109 -10.71 4.69 -0.74
CA THR A 109 -11.95 5.44 -0.49
C THR A 109 -11.73 6.92 -0.79
N ALA A 110 -12.49 7.46 -1.74
CA ALA A 110 -12.54 8.89 -2.02
C ALA A 110 -13.81 9.50 -1.39
N PRO A 111 -13.78 10.76 -0.93
CA PRO A 111 -14.98 11.44 -0.47
C PRO A 111 -16.03 11.48 -1.59
N ALA A 112 -17.31 11.34 -1.22
CA ALA A 112 -18.41 11.52 -2.15
C ALA A 112 -18.33 12.93 -2.77
N ARG A 113 -18.53 13.03 -4.08
CA ARG A 113 -18.80 14.34 -4.69
C ARG A 113 -20.18 14.77 -4.21
N ASP A 114 -20.24 15.86 -3.46
CA ASP A 114 -21.48 16.60 -3.28
C ASP A 114 -21.98 16.97 -4.68
N LYS A 115 -23.19 16.51 -5.01
CA LYS A 115 -23.86 16.79 -6.29
C LYS A 115 -24.46 18.19 -6.29
#